data_AF-A0A645BIH9-F1
#
_entry.id   AF-A0A645BIH9-F1
#
_cell.length_a   1.000
_cell.length_b   1.000
_cell.length_c   1.000
_cell.angle_alpha   90.00
_cell.angle_beta   90.00
_cell.angle_gamma   90.00
#
_symmetry.space_group_name_H-M   'P 1'
#
loop_
_entity.id
_entity.type
_entity.pdbx_description
1 polymer ?
#
loop_
_entity_poly.entity_id
_entity_poly.type
_entity_poly.pdbx_seq_one_letter_code
_entity_poly.pdbx_strand_id
1 'polypeptide(L)'
;MRYEKEKQKEDDEEIEVEVAIEDGPSVIEVIKFDLLRDKFIFSDEVFFSNNLYRTIFEEACEKLKEESFVCDRHFLTHPDPKVSRLATDLISDKYQLSKIHAKSIGESEDEKSSRLRERNSLDKLVIRATTELKNAHVMQQINEVKKSIETADTQQQLELMNELRQLQDLKKVLAKNLGERIILKY
;
A
#
# COMPACT_ATOMS: atom_id res chain seq x y z
N MET A 1 -22.22 -3.67 -9.14
CA MET A 1 -21.99 -4.10 -10.53
C MET A 1 -21.87 -2.86 -11.39
N ARG A 2 -20.65 -2.54 -11.83
CA ARG A 2 -20.40 -1.47 -12.79
C ARG A 2 -20.05 -2.11 -14.13
N TYR A 3 -20.53 -1.52 -15.21
CA TYR A 3 -20.23 -1.94 -16.57
C TYR A 3 -19.17 -0.99 -17.12
N GLU A 4 -18.03 -1.52 -17.55
CA GLU A 4 -17.11 -0.77 -18.38
C GLU A 4 -17.22 -1.20 -19.82
N LYS A 5 -17.24 -0.21 -20.72
CA LYS A 5 -17.09 -0.44 -22.14
C LYS A 5 -15.61 -0.69 -22.44
N GLU A 6 -15.31 -1.89 -22.89
CA GLU A 6 -14.02 -2.24 -23.45
C GLU A 6 -14.14 -2.36 -24.98
N LYS A 7 -13.15 -1.80 -25.69
CA LYS A 7 -13.03 -2.01 -27.13
C LYS A 7 -12.19 -3.26 -27.35
N GLN A 8 -12.80 -4.32 -27.88
CA GLN A 8 -12.08 -5.51 -28.34
C GLN A 8 -11.97 -5.48 -29.86
N LYS A 9 -10.83 -5.94 -30.38
CA LYS A 9 -10.63 -6.17 -31.82
C LYS A 9 -10.77 -7.65 -32.10
N GLU A 10 -11.83 -8.01 -32.81
CA GLU A 10 -12.03 -9.34 -33.40
C GLU A 10 -12.20 -9.15 -34.91
N ASP A 11 -11.42 -9.87 -35.72
CA ASP A 11 -11.49 -9.87 -37.20
C ASP A 11 -11.61 -8.47 -37.87
N ASP A 12 -10.70 -7.55 -37.51
CA ASP A 12 -10.63 -6.16 -38.02
C ASP A 12 -11.83 -5.25 -37.70
N GLU A 13 -12.82 -5.71 -36.92
CA GLU A 13 -13.93 -4.89 -36.43
C GLU A 13 -13.74 -4.50 -34.95
N GLU A 14 -13.95 -3.21 -34.62
CA GLU A 14 -13.95 -2.72 -33.23
C GLU A 14 -15.33 -2.99 -32.60
N ILE A 15 -15.39 -3.94 -31.66
CA ILE A 15 -16.62 -4.27 -30.94
C ILE A 15 -16.55 -3.66 -29.53
N GLU A 16 -17.55 -2.84 -29.17
CA GLU A 16 -17.75 -2.38 -27.79
C GLU A 16 -18.43 -3.50 -26.98
N VAL A 17 -17.68 -4.13 -26.08
CA VAL A 17 -18.20 -5.16 -25.17
C VAL A 17 -18.44 -4.52 -23.80
N GLU A 18 -19.65 -4.65 -23.27
CA GLU A 18 -19.97 -4.28 -21.89
C GLU A 18 -19.52 -5.41 -20.95
N VAL A 19 -18.40 -5.20 -20.26
CA VAL A 19 -17.87 -6.16 -19.30
C VAL A 19 -18.44 -5.82 -17.92
N ALA A 20 -19.11 -6.79 -17.29
CA ALA A 20 -19.54 -6.69 -15.91
C ALA A 20 -18.31 -6.83 -14.99
N ILE A 21 -17.94 -5.74 -14.32
CA ILE A 21 -16.91 -5.77 -13.29
C ILE A 21 -17.63 -6.05 -11.97
N GLU A 22 -17.33 -7.19 -11.36
CA GLU A 22 -17.65 -7.40 -9.94
C GLU A 22 -16.95 -6.31 -9.14
N ASP A 23 -17.71 -5.52 -8.38
CA ASP A 23 -17.14 -4.52 -7.49
C ASP A 23 -16.44 -5.27 -6.35
N GLY A 24 -15.17 -5.63 -6.57
CA GLY A 24 -14.28 -6.16 -5.55
C GLY A 24 -14.05 -5.12 -4.43
N PRO A 25 -13.44 -5.54 -3.31
CA PRO A 25 -13.16 -4.62 -2.22
C PRO A 25 -12.30 -3.45 -2.70
N SER A 26 -12.59 -2.26 -2.20
CA SER A 26 -11.76 -1.09 -2.46
C SER A 26 -10.36 -1.27 -1.86
N VAL A 27 -9.39 -0.53 -2.40
CA VAL A 27 -8.02 -0.51 -1.87
C VAL A 27 -7.99 -0.16 -0.38
N ILE A 28 -8.83 0.79 0.05
CA ILE A 28 -8.91 1.21 1.45
C ILE A 28 -9.40 0.05 2.33
N GLU A 29 -10.41 -0.70 1.91
CA GLU A 29 -10.91 -1.87 2.63
C GLU A 29 -9.87 -2.99 2.73
N VAL A 30 -9.15 -3.26 1.65
CA VAL A 30 -8.07 -4.27 1.63
C VAL A 30 -6.97 -3.88 2.62
N ILE A 31 -6.49 -2.63 2.58
CA ILE A 31 -5.45 -2.14 3.50
C ILE A 31 -5.95 -2.22 4.95
N LYS A 32 -7.16 -1.73 5.22
CA LYS A 32 -7.77 -1.77 6.57
C LYS A 32 -7.86 -3.19 7.10
N PHE A 33 -8.37 -4.12 6.30
CA PHE A 33 -8.49 -5.52 6.69
C PHE A 33 -7.12 -6.16 6.94
N ASP A 34 -6.15 -5.94 6.05
CA ASP A 34 -4.82 -6.53 6.14
C ASP A 34 -4.02 -6.01 7.35
N LEU A 35 -4.18 -4.73 7.71
CA LEU A 35 -3.54 -4.13 8.89
C LEU A 35 -4.22 -4.57 10.19
N LEU A 36 -5.56 -4.60 10.25
CA LEU A 36 -6.31 -5.02 11.45
C LEU A 36 -6.15 -6.50 11.78
N ARG A 37 -5.88 -7.35 10.78
CA ARG A 37 -5.63 -8.79 11.00
C ARG A 37 -4.32 -9.02 11.76
N ASP A 38 -3.31 -8.20 11.50
CA ASP A 38 -1.94 -8.44 11.96
C ASP A 38 -1.63 -7.68 13.27
N LYS A 39 -2.51 -7.82 14.28
CA LYS A 39 -2.37 -7.20 15.62
C LYS A 39 -1.13 -7.62 16.39
N PHE A 40 -0.47 -8.70 15.98
CA PHE A 40 0.81 -9.12 16.56
C PHE A 40 1.98 -8.27 16.03
N ILE A 41 1.78 -7.52 14.94
CA ILE A 41 2.75 -6.57 14.38
C ILE A 41 2.53 -5.19 14.98
N PHE A 42 1.28 -4.77 15.11
CA PHE A 42 0.89 -3.48 15.65
C PHE A 42 0.23 -3.66 17.01
N SER A 43 0.97 -3.30 18.07
CA SER A 43 0.54 -3.42 19.47
C SER A 43 -0.66 -2.52 19.79
N ASP A 44 -0.84 -1.46 19.02
CA ASP A 44 -1.98 -0.55 19.01
C ASP A 44 -2.67 -0.57 17.63
N GLU A 45 -3.89 -0.04 17.53
CA GLU A 45 -4.59 0.11 16.23
C GLU A 45 -3.98 1.21 15.34
N VAL A 46 -2.77 1.66 15.70
CA VAL A 46 -2.10 2.80 15.13
C VAL A 46 -0.99 2.32 14.20
N PHE A 47 -1.28 2.30 12.90
CA PHE A 47 -0.36 1.74 11.90
C PHE A 47 0.75 2.72 11.46
N PHE A 48 0.56 4.03 11.69
CA PHE A 48 1.40 5.08 11.16
C PHE A 48 2.05 5.92 12.26
N SER A 49 3.38 5.99 12.26
CA SER A 49 4.16 6.87 13.14
C SER A 49 3.99 8.36 12.78
N ASN A 50 3.75 8.66 11.50
CA ASN A 50 3.46 10.02 11.05
C ASN A 50 1.98 10.34 11.22
N ASN A 51 1.68 11.38 12.00
CA ASN A 51 0.32 11.81 12.30
C ASN A 51 -0.48 12.21 11.05
N LEU A 52 0.16 12.85 10.05
CA LEU A 52 -0.53 13.27 8.82
C LEU A 52 -1.02 12.06 8.00
N TYR A 53 -0.19 11.02 7.87
CA TYR A 53 -0.59 9.78 7.20
C TYR A 53 -1.67 9.03 7.97
N ARG A 54 -1.60 9.06 9.30
CA ARG A 54 -2.64 8.49 10.15
C ARG A 54 -3.98 9.16 9.92
N THR A 55 -4.04 10.49 9.99
CA THR A 55 -5.26 11.27 9.79
C THR A 55 -5.91 10.94 8.45
N ILE A 56 -5.13 10.95 7.36
CA ILE A 56 -5.64 10.64 6.02
C ILE A 56 -6.21 9.22 5.96
N PHE A 57 -5.49 8.24 6.54
CA PHE A 57 -5.94 6.86 6.50
C PHE A 57 -7.21 6.62 7.34
N GLU A 58 -7.27 7.16 8.55
CA GLU A 58 -8.45 7.08 9.43
C GLU A 58 -9.66 7.74 8.79
N GLU A 59 -9.49 8.95 8.25
CA GLU A 59 -10.54 9.67 7.54
C GLU A 59 -11.03 8.91 6.30
N ALA A 60 -10.12 8.34 5.51
CA ALA A 60 -10.48 7.49 4.38
C ALA A 60 -11.30 6.27 4.84
N CYS A 61 -10.93 5.67 5.97
CA CYS A 61 -11.63 4.54 6.55
C CYS A 61 -13.02 4.88 7.11
N GLU A 62 -13.22 6.09 7.61
CA GLU A 62 -14.51 6.58 8.10
C GLU A 62 -15.46 6.89 6.95
N LYS A 63 -14.94 7.56 5.92
CA LYS A 63 -15.67 8.00 4.73
C LYS A 63 -16.06 6.87 3.78
N LEU A 64 -15.45 5.68 3.91
CA LEU A 64 -15.84 4.46 3.18
C LEU A 64 -17.34 4.12 3.29
N LYS A 65 -18.01 4.53 4.37
CA LYS A 65 -19.44 4.27 4.58
C LYS A 65 -20.35 5.18 3.74
N GLU A 66 -19.81 6.25 3.17
CA GLU A 66 -20.56 7.24 2.39
C GLU A 66 -20.56 6.85 0.91
N GLU A 67 -21.72 6.50 0.33
CA GLU A 67 -21.81 6.08 -1.08
C GLU A 67 -21.33 7.14 -2.08
N SER A 68 -21.43 8.42 -1.72
CA SER A 68 -20.98 9.56 -2.54
C SER A 68 -19.48 9.87 -2.41
N PHE A 69 -18.75 9.11 -1.58
CA PHE A 69 -17.35 9.36 -1.31
C PHE A 69 -16.49 9.10 -2.56
N VAL A 70 -15.68 10.11 -2.90
CA VAL A 70 -14.66 10.01 -3.94
C VAL A 70 -13.34 10.44 -3.32
N CYS A 71 -12.48 9.47 -3.05
CA CYS A 71 -11.23 9.63 -2.29
C CYS A 71 -10.40 10.83 -2.79
N ASP A 72 -10.05 10.83 -4.08
CA ASP A 72 -9.17 11.84 -4.68
C ASP A 72 -9.76 13.26 -4.52
N ARG A 73 -11.04 13.43 -4.85
CA ARG A 73 -11.72 14.74 -4.76
C ARG A 73 -11.81 15.22 -3.32
N HIS A 74 -12.11 14.31 -2.40
CA HIS A 74 -12.22 14.61 -0.98
C HIS A 74 -10.91 15.15 -0.42
N PHE A 75 -9.79 14.45 -0.67
CA PHE A 75 -8.50 14.86 -0.13
C PHE A 75 -7.88 16.05 -0.86
N LEU A 76 -8.10 16.21 -2.17
CA LEU A 76 -7.62 17.39 -2.91
C LEU A 76 -8.30 18.69 -2.47
N THR A 77 -9.55 18.63 -1.99
CA THR A 77 -10.32 19.79 -1.52
C THR A 77 -10.40 19.87 0.01
N HIS A 78 -9.55 19.12 0.70
CA HIS A 78 -9.56 19.01 2.15
C HIS A 78 -9.28 20.37 2.84
N PRO A 79 -10.02 20.73 3.91
CA PRO A 79 -9.87 22.02 4.59
C PRO A 79 -8.50 22.23 5.24
N ASP A 80 -7.84 21.16 5.70
CA ASP A 80 -6.44 21.24 6.14
C ASP A 80 -5.50 21.32 4.93
N PRO A 81 -4.74 22.43 4.76
CA PRO A 81 -3.81 22.61 3.65
C PRO A 81 -2.66 21.59 3.64
N LYS A 82 -2.31 20.98 4.78
CA LYS A 82 -1.27 19.92 4.82
C LYS A 82 -1.77 18.64 4.16
N VAL A 83 -3.03 18.29 4.39
CA VAL A 83 -3.66 17.11 3.81
C VAL A 83 -3.84 17.30 2.30
N SER A 84 -4.39 18.43 1.87
CA SER A 84 -4.62 18.68 0.43
C SER A 84 -3.31 18.81 -0.36
N ARG A 85 -2.27 19.41 0.24
CA ARG A 85 -0.93 19.41 -0.36
C ARG A 85 -0.38 18.00 -0.51
N LEU A 86 -0.44 17.19 0.54
CA LEU A 86 0.05 15.81 0.48
C LEU A 86 -0.74 14.98 -0.56
N ALA A 87 -2.06 15.15 -0.64
CA ALA A 87 -2.88 14.49 -1.64
C ALA A 87 -2.48 14.90 -3.07
N THR A 88 -2.21 16.18 -3.28
CA THR A 88 -1.70 16.69 -4.56
C THR A 88 -0.36 16.06 -4.92
N ASP A 89 0.56 15.99 -3.96
CA ASP A 89 1.89 15.39 -4.15
C ASP A 89 1.80 13.88 -4.43
N LEU A 90 0.85 13.16 -3.82
CA LEU A 90 0.64 11.72 -4.02
C LEU A 90 -0.04 11.38 -5.34
N ILE A 91 -0.99 12.20 -5.81
CA ILE A 91 -1.71 11.99 -7.07
C ILE A 91 -0.86 12.41 -8.27
N SER A 92 0.09 13.33 -8.07
CA SER A 92 0.97 13.81 -9.12
C SER A 92 2.00 12.75 -9.52
N ASP A 93 1.89 12.20 -10.72
CA ASP A 93 2.95 11.41 -11.34
C ASP A 93 4.17 12.29 -11.65
N LYS A 94 5.19 12.21 -10.80
CA LYS A 94 6.43 13.00 -10.95
C LYS A 94 7.26 12.56 -12.17
N TYR A 95 7.06 11.34 -12.67
CA TYR A 95 7.81 10.77 -13.78
C TYR A 95 6.87 9.99 -14.71
N GLN A 96 6.66 10.49 -15.92
CA GLN A 96 5.91 9.79 -16.96
C GLN A 96 6.86 8.99 -17.84
N LEU A 97 6.49 7.75 -18.19
CA LEU A 97 7.30 6.95 -19.09
C LEU A 97 7.25 7.57 -20.49
N SER A 98 8.41 7.79 -21.12
CA SER A 98 8.39 8.38 -22.45
C SER A 98 7.65 7.46 -23.45
N LYS A 99 6.87 8.05 -24.36
CA LYS A 99 6.09 7.32 -25.37
C LYS A 99 6.92 6.36 -26.23
N ILE A 100 8.21 6.67 -26.42
CA ILE A 100 9.13 5.82 -27.19
C ILE A 100 9.39 4.49 -26.47
N HIS A 101 9.59 4.54 -25.15
CA HIS A 101 9.85 3.36 -24.35
C HIS A 101 8.61 2.48 -24.22
N ALA A 102 7.43 3.09 -24.02
CA ALA A 102 6.15 2.37 -24.03
C ALA A 102 5.94 1.62 -25.36
N LYS A 103 6.12 2.30 -26.49
CA LYS A 103 6.02 1.68 -27.82
C LYS A 103 7.04 0.55 -28.05
N SER A 104 8.25 0.67 -27.50
CA SER A 104 9.30 -0.34 -27.68
C SER A 104 8.95 -1.71 -27.06
N ILE A 105 8.08 -1.71 -26.05
CA ILE A 105 7.56 -2.92 -25.40
C ILE A 105 6.15 -3.28 -25.88
N GLY A 106 5.64 -2.58 -26.89
CA GLY A 106 4.29 -2.80 -27.43
C GLY A 106 3.16 -2.35 -26.51
N GLU A 107 3.41 -1.40 -25.61
CA GLU A 107 2.44 -0.88 -24.64
C GLU A 107 2.17 0.62 -24.86
N SER A 108 1.03 1.11 -24.34
CA SER A 108 0.68 2.52 -24.35
C SER A 108 -0.03 2.89 -23.04
N GLU A 109 0.42 3.95 -22.35
CA GLU A 109 -0.25 4.42 -21.12
C GLU A 109 -1.71 4.83 -21.35
N ASP A 110 -2.07 5.18 -22.59
CA ASP A 110 -3.44 5.55 -22.99
C ASP A 110 -4.37 4.32 -23.06
N GLU A 111 -3.83 3.12 -23.21
CA GLU A 111 -4.62 1.88 -23.28
C GLU A 111 -5.09 1.47 -21.88
N LYS A 112 -6.42 1.29 -21.75
CA LYS A 112 -7.02 0.95 -20.44
C LYS A 112 -6.41 -0.28 -19.81
N SER A 113 -6.11 -1.31 -20.62
CA SER A 113 -5.55 -2.60 -20.20
C SER A 113 -4.03 -2.59 -20.08
N SER A 114 -3.35 -1.47 -20.36
CA SER A 114 -1.89 -1.42 -20.35
C SER A 114 -1.31 -1.74 -18.98
N ARG A 115 -0.24 -2.54 -18.97
CA ARG A 115 0.48 -2.90 -17.76
C ARG A 115 1.26 -1.73 -17.16
N LEU A 116 1.44 -0.65 -17.94
CA LEU A 116 2.10 0.58 -17.49
C LEU A 116 1.23 1.37 -16.51
N ARG A 117 -0.10 1.16 -16.52
CA ARG A 117 -1.01 1.83 -15.58
C ARG A 117 -0.94 1.15 -14.22
N GLU A 118 -0.53 1.90 -13.20
CA GLU A 118 -0.45 1.42 -11.82
C GLU A 118 -1.77 0.79 -11.34
N ARG A 119 -2.90 1.40 -11.74
CA ARG A 119 -4.26 0.93 -11.41
C ARG A 119 -4.50 -0.54 -11.79
N ASN A 120 -3.86 -1.02 -12.85
CA ASN A 120 -4.03 -2.39 -13.35
C ASN A 120 -3.21 -3.42 -12.56
N SER A 121 -2.35 -2.97 -11.65
CA SER A 121 -1.50 -3.83 -10.80
C SER A 121 -1.77 -3.63 -9.30
N LEU A 122 -2.89 -3.00 -8.92
CA LEU A 122 -3.22 -2.70 -7.52
C LEU A 122 -3.33 -3.95 -6.65
N ASP A 123 -3.79 -5.07 -7.22
CA ASP A 123 -3.85 -6.38 -6.56
C ASP A 123 -2.49 -6.81 -5.99
N LYS A 124 -1.40 -6.49 -6.69
CA LYS A 124 -0.03 -6.81 -6.26
C LYS A 124 0.61 -5.66 -5.49
N LEU A 125 0.43 -4.43 -5.98
CA LEU A 125 1.11 -3.25 -5.44
C LEU A 125 0.61 -2.92 -4.03
N VAL A 126 -0.69 -3.04 -3.76
CA VAL A 126 -1.27 -2.76 -2.43
C VAL A 126 -0.79 -3.77 -1.40
N ILE A 127 -0.80 -5.07 -1.74
CA ILE A 127 -0.32 -6.14 -0.88
C ILE A 127 1.17 -5.95 -0.58
N ARG A 128 1.94 -5.63 -1.60
CA ARG A 128 3.38 -5.36 -1.45
C ARG A 128 3.63 -4.15 -0.55
N ALA A 129 2.99 -3.00 -0.82
CA ALA A 129 3.18 -1.78 -0.04
C ALA A 129 2.82 -1.99 1.44
N THR A 130 1.71 -2.69 1.72
CA THR A 130 1.30 -2.99 3.10
C THR A 130 2.28 -3.94 3.80
N THR A 131 2.84 -4.91 3.06
CA THR A 131 3.90 -5.80 3.58
C THR A 131 5.20 -5.04 3.84
N GLU A 132 5.56 -4.09 2.98
CA GLU A 132 6.73 -3.22 3.16
C GLU A 132 6.57 -2.33 4.41
N LEU A 133 5.37 -1.77 4.64
CA LEU A 133 5.03 -1.01 5.85
C LEU A 133 5.21 -1.87 7.12
N LYS A 134 4.63 -3.08 7.12
CA LYS A 134 4.78 -4.04 8.24
C LYS A 134 6.25 -4.37 8.51
N ASN A 135 7.02 -4.64 7.46
CA ASN A 135 8.44 -4.96 7.60
C ASN A 135 9.24 -3.77 8.17
N ALA A 136 8.95 -2.54 7.72
CA ALA A 136 9.57 -1.34 8.27
C ALA A 136 9.25 -1.17 9.77
N HIS A 137 8.01 -1.42 10.17
CA HIS A 137 7.59 -1.36 11.57
C HIS A 137 8.30 -2.41 12.44
N VAL A 138 8.36 -3.68 11.98
CA VAL A 138 9.11 -4.74 12.67
C VAL A 138 10.59 -4.40 12.78
N MET A 139 11.19 -3.81 11.74
CA MET A 139 12.58 -3.35 11.79
C MET A 139 12.80 -2.23 12.80
N GLN A 140 11.84 -1.32 12.96
CA GLN A 140 11.88 -0.29 14.00
C GLN A 140 11.86 -0.92 15.40
N GLN A 141 10.90 -1.82 15.67
CA GLN A 141 10.79 -2.52 16.95
C GLN A 141 12.06 -3.32 17.29
N ILE A 142 12.66 -4.02 16.31
CA ILE A 142 13.94 -4.72 16.52
C ILE A 142 15.03 -3.76 17.01
N ASN A 143 15.10 -2.55 16.45
CA ASN A 143 16.11 -1.57 16.86
C ASN A 143 15.81 -1.02 18.27
N GLU A 144 14.54 -0.83 18.62
CA GLU A 144 14.13 -0.40 19.94
C GLU A 144 14.43 -1.46 20.99
N VAL A 145 14.03 -2.71 20.77
CA VAL A 145 14.33 -3.85 21.64
C VAL A 145 15.84 -4.02 21.85
N LYS A 146 16.64 -3.89 20.80
CA LYS A 146 18.12 -3.93 20.93
C LYS A 146 18.66 -2.86 21.85
N LYS A 147 18.18 -1.61 21.74
CA LYS A 147 18.57 -0.52 22.65
C LYS A 147 18.12 -0.78 24.09
N SER A 148 16.92 -1.34 24.27
CA SER A 148 16.41 -1.71 25.59
C SER A 148 17.28 -2.79 26.24
N ILE A 149 17.76 -3.79 25.47
CA ILE A 149 18.66 -4.85 25.98
C ILE A 149 19.96 -4.25 26.54
N GLU A 150 20.54 -3.24 25.89
CA GLU A 150 21.79 -2.59 26.33
C GLU A 150 21.69 -1.94 27.71
N THR A 151 20.49 -1.57 28.14
CA THR A 151 20.24 -0.82 29.38
C THR A 151 19.43 -1.59 30.42
N ALA A 152 19.01 -2.82 30.11
CA ALA A 152 18.13 -3.64 30.94
C ALA A 152 18.90 -4.47 31.99
N ASP A 153 18.23 -4.74 33.11
CA ASP A 153 18.74 -5.65 34.15
C ASP A 153 18.69 -7.11 33.67
N THR A 154 19.49 -8.00 34.29
CA THR A 154 19.67 -9.40 33.88
C THR A 154 18.37 -10.18 33.68
N GLN A 155 17.34 -9.88 34.47
CA GLN A 155 16.03 -10.54 34.37
C GLN A 155 15.21 -10.03 33.18
N GLN A 156 15.25 -8.73 32.90
CA GLN A 156 14.59 -8.10 31.76
C GLN A 156 15.29 -8.43 30.43
N GLN A 157 16.61 -8.63 30.45
CA GLN A 157 17.37 -9.02 29.26
C GLN A 157 16.87 -10.34 28.66
N LEU A 158 16.51 -11.32 29.48
CA LEU A 158 16.03 -12.62 28.99
C LEU A 158 14.68 -12.50 28.27
N GLU A 159 13.77 -11.67 28.78
CA GLU A 159 12.48 -11.39 28.15
C GLU A 159 12.67 -10.66 26.81
N LEU A 160 13.48 -9.60 26.80
CA LEU A 160 13.78 -8.83 25.58
C LEU A 160 14.52 -9.65 24.52
N MET A 161 15.37 -10.60 24.93
CA MET A 161 16.02 -11.53 24.00
C MET A 161 15.03 -12.47 23.31
N ASN A 162 14.01 -12.94 24.04
CA ASN A 162 12.95 -13.76 23.46
C ASN A 162 12.09 -12.95 22.48
N GLU A 163 11.71 -11.72 22.85
CA GLU A 163 10.99 -10.80 21.96
C GLU A 163 11.79 -10.50 20.69
N LEU A 164 13.09 -10.19 20.83
CA LEU A 164 13.98 -9.96 19.69
C LEU A 164 14.02 -11.15 18.75
N ARG A 165 14.05 -12.38 19.27
CA ARG A 165 14.02 -13.60 18.45
C ARG A 165 12.71 -13.71 17.66
N GLN A 166 11.57 -13.47 18.30
CA GLN A 166 10.26 -13.51 17.64
C GLN A 166 10.16 -12.47 16.52
N LEU A 167 10.60 -11.24 16.77
CA LEU A 167 10.64 -10.18 15.77
C LEU A 167 11.59 -10.52 14.60
N GLN A 168 12.73 -11.16 14.88
CA GLN A 168 13.65 -11.62 13.83
C GLN A 168 13.04 -12.72 12.95
N ASP A 169 12.31 -13.66 13.54
CA ASP A 169 11.64 -14.72 12.78
C ASP A 169 10.49 -14.14 11.93
N LEU A 170 9.73 -13.19 12.48
CA LEU A 170 8.72 -12.45 11.73
C LEU A 170 9.33 -11.67 10.57
N LYS A 171 10.45 -10.97 10.79
CA LYS A 171 11.19 -10.27 9.73
C LYS A 171 11.57 -11.21 8.59
N LYS A 172 12.01 -12.44 8.88
CA LYS A 172 12.34 -13.43 7.84
C LYS A 172 11.11 -13.80 7.01
N VAL A 173 9.96 -14.00 7.65
CA VAL A 173 8.69 -14.32 6.97
C VAL A 173 8.27 -13.15 6.06
N LEU A 174 8.29 -11.93 6.56
CA LEU A 174 7.95 -10.73 5.77
C LEU A 174 8.92 -10.54 4.60
N ALA A 175 10.22 -10.73 4.81
CA ALA A 175 11.22 -10.65 3.74
C ALA A 175 10.98 -11.71 2.64
N LYS A 176 10.58 -12.93 3.02
CA LYS A 176 10.22 -13.97 2.06
C LYS A 176 8.98 -13.59 1.24
N ASN A 177 7.97 -13.03 1.88
CA ASN A 177 6.75 -12.53 1.20
C ASN A 177 7.06 -11.39 0.22
N LEU A 178 8.07 -10.57 0.51
CA LEU A 178 8.58 -9.52 -0.38
C LEU A 178 9.51 -10.04 -1.50
N GLY A 179 9.65 -11.37 -1.63
CA GLY A 179 10.49 -12.00 -2.66
C GLY A 179 11.98 -12.05 -2.31
N GLU A 180 12.32 -12.18 -1.03
CA GLU A 180 13.69 -12.35 -0.50
C GLU A 180 14.67 -11.21 -0.81
N ARG A 181 14.16 -10.03 -1.20
CA ARG A 181 15.00 -8.85 -1.44
C ARG A 181 15.59 -8.32 -0.14
N ILE A 182 16.80 -8.75 0.17
CA ILE A 182 17.65 -8.16 1.22
C ILE A 182 17.99 -6.73 0.76
N ILE A 183 17.42 -5.73 1.42
CA ILE A 183 17.92 -4.35 1.29
C ILE A 183 19.29 -4.32 1.98
N LEU A 184 20.35 -4.35 1.18
CA LEU A 184 21.70 -4.08 1.67
C LEU A 184 21.76 -2.61 2.05
N LYS A 185 21.97 -2.31 3.34
CA LYS A 185 22.38 -0.97 3.77
C LYS A 185 23.81 -0.76 3.27
N TYR A 186 23.99 0.22 2.38
CA TYR A 186 25.28 0.83 2.10
C TYR A 186 25.54 1.97 3.09
#